data_AF-A0AAV6U0B0-F1
#
_entry.id   AF-A0AAV6U0B0-F1
#
_cell.length_a   1.000
_cell.length_b   1.000
_cell.length_c   1.000
_cell.angle_alpha   90.00
_cell.angle_beta   90.00
_cell.angle_gamma   90.00
#
_symmetry.space_group_name_H-M   'P 1'
#
loop_
_entity.id
_entity.type
_entity.pdbx_description
1 polymer ?
#
loop_
_entity_poly.entity_id
_entity_poly.type
_entity_poly.pdbx_seq_one_letter_code
_entity_poly.pdbx_strand_id
1 'polypeptide(L)' 'MFINLVCERHFRKEDVLYETEFFDEKLGRILKTALAYPRLKEGAVPEWSPSSCIPPTTSLGRQSSESKKET' A
#
# COMPACT_ATOMS: atom_id res chain seq x y z
N MET A 1 -5.56 -17.94 -15.39
CA MET A 1 -4.65 -16.82 -15.09
C MET A 1 -4.38 -16.84 -13.59
N PHE A 2 -3.16 -17.14 -13.17
CA PHE A 2 -2.76 -16.98 -11.76
C PHE A 2 -2.30 -15.54 -11.58
N ILE A 3 -3.02 -14.75 -10.78
CA ILE A 3 -2.57 -13.42 -10.37
C ILE A 3 -1.57 -13.65 -9.24
N ASN A 4 -0.27 -13.61 -9.56
CA ASN A 4 0.77 -13.58 -8.53
C ASN A 4 0.75 -12.19 -7.89
N LEU A 5 0.19 -12.09 -6.68
CA LEU A 5 0.19 -10.86 -5.91
C LEU A 5 1.55 -10.69 -5.23
N VAL A 6 2.28 -9.63 -5.58
CA VAL A 6 3.58 -9.28 -4.97
C VAL A 6 3.44 -7.99 -4.16
N CYS A 7 4.17 -7.89 -3.05
CA CYS A 7 4.18 -6.66 -2.24
C CYS A 7 5.15 -5.61 -2.82
N GLU A 8 5.03 -4.36 -2.36
CA GLU A 8 5.82 -3.21 -2.87
C GLU A 8 7.34 -3.40 -2.81
N ARG A 9 7.85 -4.26 -1.91
CA ARG A 9 9.28 -4.58 -1.77
C ARG A 9 9.91 -5.24 -3.00
N HIS A 10 9.08 -5.77 -3.89
CA HIS A 10 9.54 -6.38 -5.14
C HIS A 10 9.82 -5.35 -6.24
N PHE A 11 9.38 -4.12 -6.04
CA PHE A 11 9.54 -3.02 -6.99
C PHE A 11 10.65 -2.09 -6.51
N ARG A 12 11.25 -1.38 -7.45
CA ARG A 12 12.15 -0.29 -7.13
C ARG A 12 11.37 0.82 -6.44
N LYS A 13 12.03 1.55 -5.53
CA LYS A 13 11.37 2.64 -4.80
C LYS A 13 10.82 3.70 -5.75
N GLU A 14 11.49 3.90 -6.87
CA GLU A 14 11.11 4.86 -7.90
C GLU A 14 9.84 4.45 -8.65
N ASP A 15 9.47 3.17 -8.64
CA ASP A 15 8.28 2.63 -9.31
C ASP A 15 7.04 2.64 -8.42
N VAL A 16 7.21 2.89 -7.12
CA VAL A 16 6.14 2.97 -6.12
C VAL A 16 5.85 4.44 -5.79
N LEU A 17 4.62 4.85 -6.02
CA LEU A 17 4.10 6.18 -5.73
C LEU A 17 3.53 6.20 -4.30
N TYR A 18 4.25 6.89 -3.40
CA TYR A 18 3.84 7.10 -2.01
C TYR A 18 3.11 8.43 -1.79
N GLU A 19 3.30 9.40 -2.68
CA GLU A 19 2.72 10.73 -2.58
C GLU A 19 1.92 11.06 -3.85
N THR A 20 0.95 11.95 -3.68
CA THR A 20 0.21 12.55 -4.79
C THR A 20 0.17 14.06 -4.62
N GLU A 21 0.06 14.74 -5.74
CA GLU A 21 -0.05 16.19 -5.80
C GLU A 21 -1.41 16.58 -6.36
N PHE A 22 -2.02 17.62 -5.82
CA PHE A 22 -3.22 18.23 -6.39
C PHE A 22 -3.16 19.75 -6.23
N PHE A 23 -3.74 20.46 -7.20
CA PHE A 23 -3.83 21.90 -7.15
C PHE A 23 -5.03 22.31 -6.28
N ASP A 24 -4.78 23.14 -5.27
CA ASP A 24 -5.82 23.78 -4.49
C ASP A 24 -6.03 25.20 -5.01
N GLU A 25 -7.13 25.40 -5.74
CA GLU A 25 -7.50 26.69 -6.32
C GLU A 25 -7.75 27.76 -5.26
N LYS A 26 -8.23 27.39 -4.06
CA LYS A 26 -8.52 28.34 -2.99
C LYS A 26 -7.25 28.90 -2.37
N LEU A 27 -6.21 28.08 -2.30
CA LEU A 27 -4.91 28.45 -1.76
C LEU A 27 -3.92 28.90 -2.85
N GLY A 28 -4.26 28.72 -4.13
CA GLY A 28 -3.42 29.05 -5.27
C GLY A 28 -2.10 28.26 -5.29
N ARG A 29 -2.07 27.05 -4.73
CA ARG A 29 -0.83 26.25 -4.60
C ARG A 29 -1.07 24.76 -4.79
N ILE A 30 0.01 24.05 -5.12
CA ILE A 30 0.02 22.58 -5.16
C ILE A 30 0.18 22.05 -3.74
N LEU A 31 -0.70 21.13 -3.35
CA LEU A 31 -0.62 20.37 -2.11
C LEU A 31 -0.04 18.99 -2.43
N LYS A 32 0.98 18.59 -1.66
CA LYS A 32 1.49 17.21 -1.65
C LYS A 32 0.91 16.48 -0.45
N THR A 33 0.45 15.25 -0.65
CA THR A 33 -0.02 14.39 0.43
C THR A 33 0.46 12.96 0.24
N ALA A 34 0.75 12.29 1.35
CA ALA A 34 1.00 10.86 1.37
C ALA A 34 -0.28 10.08 1.04
N LEU A 35 -0.13 8.97 0.31
CA LEU A 35 -1.19 8.03 -0.01
C LEU A 35 -1.31 6.99 1.11
N ALA A 36 -2.54 6.71 1.55
CA ALA A 36 -2.80 5.61 2.49
C ALA A 36 -2.46 4.24 1.89
N TYR A 37 -2.59 4.11 0.56
CA TYR A 37 -2.22 2.93 -0.20
C TYR A 37 -1.30 3.36 -1.35
N PRO A 38 -0.01 2.97 -1.33
CA PRO A 38 0.91 3.26 -2.41
C PRO A 38 0.43 2.67 -3.73
N ARG A 39 0.74 3.34 -4.83
CA ARG A 39 0.35 2.93 -6.19
C ARG A 39 1.59 2.55 -6.99
N LEU A 40 1.45 1.63 -7.93
CA LEU A 40 2.52 1.36 -8.88
C LEU A 40 2.41 2.29 -10.08
N LYS A 41 3.57 2.71 -10.61
CA LYS A 41 3.64 3.31 -11.93
C LYS A 41 3.16 2.33 -12.99
N GLU A 42 2.56 2.85 -14.05
CA GLU A 42 2.17 2.03 -15.19
C GLU A 42 3.40 1.37 -15.82
N GLY A 43 3.32 0.06 -16.05
CA GLY A 43 4.43 -0.72 -16.60
C GLY A 43 5.54 -1.08 -15.61
N ALA A 44 5.40 -0.77 -14.32
CA ALA A 44 6.35 -1.20 -13.30
C ALA A 44 6.51 -2.73 -13.29
N VAL A 45 7.75 -3.21 -13.40
CA VAL A 45 8.09 -4.63 -13.38
C VAL A 45 8.82 -4.93 -12.08
N PRO A 46 8.43 -5.97 -11.33
CA PRO A 46 9.17 -6.36 -10.13
C PRO A 46 10.58 -6.80 -10.50
N GLU A 47 11.58 -6.28 -9.77
CA GLU A 47 13.00 -6.60 -10.00
C GLU A 47 13.32 -8.05 -9.55
N TRP A 48 12.53 -8.60 -8.63
CA TRP A 48 12.69 -9.97 -8.11
C TRP A 48 11.45 -10.82 -8.38
N SER A 49 11.63 -11.94 -9.08
CA SER A 49 10.57 -12.90 -9.43
C SER A 49 9.98 -13.61 -8.20
N PRO A 50 8.65 -13.86 -8.14
CA PRO A 50 7.92 -14.08 -6.89
C PRO A 50 7.89 -15.52 -6.39
N SER A 51 8.89 -16.35 -6.68
CA SER A 51 8.88 -17.76 -6.27
C SER A 51 8.84 -17.97 -4.75
N SER A 52 9.05 -16.92 -3.94
CA SER A 52 9.07 -17.01 -2.47
C SER A 52 8.18 -16.02 -1.73
N CYS A 53 7.40 -15.16 -2.39
CA CYS A 53 6.60 -14.17 -1.67
C CYS A 53 5.19 -14.70 -1.39
N ILE A 54 5.07 -15.40 -0.26
CA ILE A 54 3.78 -15.79 0.30
C ILE A 54 3.14 -14.52 0.87
N PRO A 55 1.97 -14.06 0.38
CA PRO A 55 1.28 -12.94 1.01
C PRO A 55 0.96 -13.32 2.46
N PRO A 56 1.11 -12.42 3.44
CA PRO A 56 0.64 -12.68 4.79
C PRO A 56 -0.87 -12.93 4.70
N THR A 57 -1.28 -14.15 5.05
CA THR A 57 -2.68 -14.54 5.11
C THR A 57 -3.41 -13.54 5.99
N THR A 58 -4.25 -12.70 5.39
CA THR A 58 -5.22 -11.90 6.12
C THR A 58 -6.22 -12.85 6.77
N SER A 59 -5.88 -13.40 7.94
CA SER A 59 -6.92 -13.75 8.88
C SER A 59 -7.55 -12.42 9.29
N LEU A 60 -8.83 -12.28 8.95
CA LEU A 60 -9.73 -11.26 9.46
C LEU A 60 -9.87 -11.47 10.98
N GLY A 61 -8.83 -11.12 11.73
CA GLY A 61 -8.87 -11.05 13.17
C GLY A 61 -9.67 -9.81 13.54
N ARG A 62 -10.97 -9.99 13.80
CA ARG A 62 -11.75 -9.04 14.61
C ARG A 62 -10.86 -8.57 15.76
N GLN A 63 -10.62 -7.27 15.87
CA GLN A 63 -10.27 -6.67 17.15
C GLN A 63 -11.44 -6.97 18.10
N SER A 64 -11.34 -8.05 18.86
CA SER A 64 -12.10 -8.18 20.09
C SER A 64 -11.33 -7.35 21.11
N SER A 65 -11.77 -6.11 21.32
CA SER A 65 -11.40 -5.34 22.50
C SER A 65 -11.86 -6.13 23.72
N GLU A 66 -10.91 -6.76 24.43
CA GLU A 66 -11.16 -7.37 25.73
C GLU A 66 -11.38 -6.25 26.76
N SER A 67 -12.63 -5.81 26.89
CA SER A 67 -13.05 -4.97 28.00
C SER A 67 -13.21 -5.87 29.22
N LYS A 68 -12.13 -5.99 29.99
CA LYS A 68 -12.13 -6.64 31.30
C LYS A 68 -13.14 -5.92 32.20
N LYS A 69 -14.24 -6.61 32.56
CA LYS A 69 -15.22 -6.17 33.55
C LYS A 69 -15.42 -7.32 34.54
N GLU A 70 -14.78 -7.20 35.69
CA GLU A 70 -15.12 -7.90 36.95
C GLU A 70 -14.95 -6.83 38.03
N THR A 71 -16.06 -6.30 38.57
CA THR A 71 -16.81 -6.75 39.76
C THR A 71 -16.26 -6.08 41.01
#